data_AF-A0A0R2KI81-F1
#
_entry.id   AF-A0A0R2KI81-F1
#
_cell.length_a   1.000
_cell.length_b   1.000
_cell.length_c   1.000
_cell.angle_alpha   90.00
_cell.angle_beta   90.00
_cell.angle_gamma   90.00
#
_symmetry.space_group_name_H-M   'P 1'
#
loop_
_entity.id
_entity.type
_entity.pdbx_description
1 polymer ?
#
loop_
_entity_poly.entity_id
_entity_poly.type
_entity_poly.pdbx_seq_one_letter_code
_entity_poly.pdbx_strand_id
1 'polypeptide(L)' 'MSTTVIALIGATVIAACAAIATAFGNAKVISKTVESMARQPEIQNGLRTTMFIGVGLIEAVPIIAIVIAFMLLQK' A
#
# COMPACT_ATOMS: atom_id res chain seq x y z
N MET A 1 -16.32 22.64 16.01
CA MET A 1 -15.89 22.13 14.67
C MET A 1 -17.06 21.39 14.07
N SER A 2 -17.41 21.61 12.80
CA SER A 2 -18.53 20.90 12.18
C SER A 2 -18.18 19.43 11.93
N THR A 3 -19.19 18.56 11.87
CA THR A 3 -19.04 17.12 11.56
C THR A 3 -18.30 16.91 10.24
N THR A 4 -18.57 17.75 9.24
CA THR A 4 -17.89 17.72 7.94
C THR A 4 -16.38 17.96 8.07
N VAL A 5 -15.96 18.93 8.89
CA VAL A 5 -14.53 19.20 9.10
C VAL A 5 -13.84 18.03 9.79
N ILE A 6 -14.50 17.41 10.79
CA ILE A 6 -13.99 16.21 11.45
C ILE A 6 -13.82 15.05 10.45
N ALA A 7 -14.82 14.83 9.58
CA ALA A 7 -14.78 13.79 8.57
C ALA A 7 -13.65 13.99 7.54
N LEU A 8 -13.44 15.23 7.07
CA LEU A 8 -12.36 15.57 6.14
C LEU A 8 -10.97 15.32 6.77
N ILE A 9 -10.78 15.72 8.02
CA ILE A 9 -9.52 15.48 8.75
C ILE A 9 -9.29 13.97 8.90
N GLY A 10 -10.32 13.23 9.34
CA GLY A 10 -10.23 11.77 9.51
C GLY A 10 -9.87 11.05 8.21
N ALA A 11 -10.56 11.36 7.11
CA ALA A 11 -10.29 10.78 5.80
C ALA A 11 -8.87 11.09 5.31
N THR A 12 -8.39 12.32 5.51
CA THR A 12 -7.04 12.73 5.12
C THR A 12 -5.97 11.97 5.91
N VAL A 13 -6.14 11.83 7.23
CA VAL A 13 -5.21 11.08 8.09
C VAL A 13 -5.15 9.62 7.68
N ILE A 14 -6.30 8.98 7.47
CA ILE A 14 -6.37 7.58 7.03
C ILE A 14 -5.65 7.38 5.69
N ALA A 15 -5.94 8.24 4.70
CA ALA A 15 -5.33 8.16 3.38
C ALA A 15 -3.80 8.38 3.44
N ALA A 16 -3.33 9.37 4.21
CA ALA A 16 -1.91 9.64 4.37
C ALA A 16 -1.16 8.48 5.03
N CYS A 17 -1.71 7.93 6.13
CA CYS A 17 -1.12 6.78 6.81
C CYS A 17 -1.09 5.54 5.90
N ALA A 18 -2.18 5.27 5.18
CA ALA A 18 -2.24 4.17 4.23
C ALA A 18 -1.19 4.33 3.12
N ALA A 19 -1.10 5.51 2.50
CA ALA A 19 -0.14 5.79 1.43
C ALA A 19 1.31 5.59 1.89
N ILE A 20 1.66 6.12 3.08
CA ILE A 20 3.01 5.98 3.64
C ILE A 20 3.34 4.51 3.92
N ALA A 21 2.44 3.78 4.60
CA ALA A 21 2.67 2.38 4.93
C ALA A 21 2.86 1.52 3.67
N THR A 22 2.03 1.76 2.65
CA THR A 22 2.10 1.08 1.34
C THR A 22 3.41 1.37 0.64
N ALA A 23 3.82 2.64 0.59
CA ALA A 23 5.06 3.05 -0.06
C ALA A 23 6.28 2.37 0.57
N PHE A 24 6.35 2.32 1.91
CA PHE A 24 7.43 1.62 2.61
C PHE A 24 7.41 0.10 2.36
N GLY A 25 6.24 -0.53 2.40
CA GLY A 25 6.08 -1.97 2.14
C GLY A 25 6.54 -2.33 0.72
N ASN A 26 6.01 -1.63 -0.28
CA ASN A 26 6.35 -1.87 -1.68
C ASN A 26 7.81 -1.54 -1.98
N ALA A 27 8.35 -0.42 -1.47
CA ALA A 27 9.76 -0.09 -1.65
C ALA A 27 10.67 -1.21 -1.15
N LYS A 28 10.37 -1.81 0.01
CA LYS A 28 11.15 -2.90 0.58
C LYS A 28 11.06 -4.19 -0.25
N VAL A 29 9.85 -4.59 -0.66
CA VAL A 29 9.64 -5.82 -1.44
C VAL A 29 10.24 -5.68 -2.84
N ILE A 30 9.99 -4.56 -3.52
CA ILE A 30 10.45 -4.35 -4.90
C ILE A 30 11.97 -4.18 -4.94
N SER A 31 12.57 -3.38 -4.05
CA SER A 31 14.04 -3.20 -4.02
C SER A 31 14.76 -4.53 -3.80
N LYS A 32 14.29 -5.35 -2.85
CA LYS A 32 14.88 -6.67 -2.61
C LYS A 32 14.68 -7.63 -3.77
N THR A 33 13.53 -7.56 -4.45
CA THR A 33 13.30 -8.35 -5.65
C THR A 33 14.28 -7.97 -6.76
N VAL A 34 14.49 -6.67 -7.01
CA VAL A 34 15.44 -6.18 -8.01
C VAL A 34 16.88 -6.60 -7.68
N GLU A 35 17.32 -6.43 -6.43
CA GLU A 35 18.63 -6.90 -5.98
C GLU A 35 18.81 -8.41 -6.17
N SER A 36 17.80 -9.21 -5.81
CA SER A 36 17.84 -10.66 -5.97
C SER A 36 17.85 -11.09 -7.45
N MET A 37 17.07 -10.43 -8.30
CA MET A 37 17.07 -10.69 -9.74
C MET A 37 18.41 -10.36 -10.40
N ALA A 38 19.07 -9.27 -9.96
CA ALA A 38 20.40 -8.92 -10.44
C ALA A 38 21.46 -9.95 -10.03
N ARG A 39 21.30 -10.59 -8.86
CA ARG A 39 22.21 -11.64 -8.35
C ARG A 39 21.93 -13.03 -8.94
N GLN A 40 20.68 -13.33 -9.24
CA GLN A 40 20.22 -14.66 -9.68
C GLN A 40 19.23 -14.51 -10.87
N PRO A 41 19.72 -14.15 -12.06
CA PRO A 41 18.88 -13.91 -13.23
C PRO A 41 18.12 -15.15 -13.71
N GLU A 42 18.61 -16.36 -13.40
CA GLU A 42 18.02 -17.64 -13.81
C GLU A 42 16.64 -17.86 -13.18
N ILE A 43 16.39 -17.31 -11.99
CA ILE A 43 15.13 -17.47 -11.23
C ILE A 43 14.27 -16.21 -11.24
N GLN A 44 14.56 -15.24 -12.13
CA GLN A 44 13.89 -13.94 -12.16
C GLN A 44 12.36 -14.01 -12.23
N ASN A 45 11.81 -14.99 -12.96
CA ASN A 45 10.37 -15.14 -13.13
C ASN A 45 9.69 -15.61 -11.83
N GLY A 46 10.36 -16.50 -11.08
CA GLY A 46 9.91 -16.91 -9.75
C GLY A 46 9.95 -15.74 -8.76
N LEU A 47 11.03 -14.97 -8.77
CA LEU A 47 11.17 -13.76 -7.93
C LEU A 47 10.07 -12.73 -8.22
N ARG A 48 9.79 -12.44 -9.50
CA ARG A 48 8.69 -11.53 -9.89
C ARG A 48 7.32 -12.03 -9.43
N THR A 49 7.07 -13.33 -9.54
CA THR A 49 5.80 -13.93 -9.08
C THR A 49 5.61 -13.73 -7.58
N THR A 50 6.63 -14.08 -6.78
CA THR A 50 6.61 -13.87 -5.32
C THR A 50 6.48 -12.39 -4.96
N MET A 51 7.15 -11.50 -5.69
CA MET A 51 7.03 -10.05 -5.51
C MET A 51 5.58 -9.58 -5.69
N PHE A 52 4.91 -9.98 -6.78
CA PHE A 52 3.51 -9.58 -7.02
C PHE A 52 2.54 -10.13 -5.98
N ILE A 53 2.76 -11.36 -5.49
CA ILE A 53 1.98 -11.89 -4.37
C ILE A 53 2.20 -11.03 -3.13
N GLY A 54 3.44 -10.69 -2.80
CA GLY A 54 3.79 -9.82 -1.68
C GLY A 54 3.17 -8.42 -1.79
N VAL A 55 3.26 -7.78 -2.97
CA VAL A 55 2.63 -6.48 -3.25
C VAL A 55 1.11 -6.59 -3.13
N GLY A 56 0.48 -7.62 -3.67
CA GLY A 56 -0.96 -7.84 -3.55
C GLY A 56 -1.44 -7.95 -2.10
N LEU A 57 -0.65 -8.62 -1.24
CA LEU A 57 -0.92 -8.69 0.19
C LEU A 57 -0.73 -7.34 0.89
N ILE A 58 0.29 -6.56 0.50
CA ILE A 58 0.53 -5.21 1.02
C ILE A 58 -0.62 -4.27 0.67
N GLU A 59 -1.12 -4.32 -0.57
CA GLU A 59 -2.17 -3.43 -1.09
C GLU A 59 -3.57 -3.70 -0.51
N ALA A 60 -3.83 -4.90 0.04
CA ALA A 60 -5.13 -5.25 0.59
C ALA A 60 -5.56 -4.31 1.75
N VAL A 61 -4.64 -3.98 2.66
CA VAL A 61 -4.93 -3.12 3.82
C VAL A 61 -5.16 -1.64 3.43
N PRO A 62 -4.32 -1.01 2.58
CA PRO A 62 -4.53 0.33 2.05
C PRO A 62 -5.85 0.50 1.31
N ILE A 63 -6.24 -0.48 0.47
CA ILE A 63 -7.53 -0.43 -0.23
C ILE A 63 -8.68 -0.33 0.78
N ILE A 64 -8.67 -1.16 1.82
CA ILE A 64 -9.68 -1.12 2.89
C ILE A 64 -9.66 0.24 3.61
N ALA A 65 -8.48 0.77 3.91
CA ALA A 65 -8.34 2.08 4.56
C ALA A 65 -8.95 3.22 3.71
N ILE A 66 -8.72 3.21 2.39
CA ILE A 66 -9.30 4.19 1.47
C ILE A 66 -10.82 4.04 1.37
N VAL A 67 -11.35 2.82 1.39
CA VAL A 67 -12.81 2.59 1.46
C VAL A 67 -13.40 3.23 2.72
N ILE A 68 -12.75 3.04 3.88
CA ILE A 68 -13.19 3.66 5.15
C ILE A 68 -13.13 5.19 5.06
N ALA A 69 -12.08 5.75 4.44
CA ALA A 69 -11.98 7.19 4.22
C ALA A 69 -13.13 7.72 3.38
N PHE A 70 -13.52 7.04 2.29
CA PHE A 70 -14.69 7.43 1.50
C PHE A 70 -16.01 7.30 2.28
N MET A 71 -16.17 6.25 3.08
CA MET A 71 -17.36 6.09 3.94
C MET A 71 -17.51 7.23 4.95
N LEU A 72 -16.41 7.83 5.42
CA LEU A 72 -16.45 9.00 6.29
C LEU A 72 -16.93 10.26 5.57
N LEU A 73 -16.61 10.41 4.28
CA LEU A 73 -16.98 11.58 3.47
C LEU A 73 -18.44 11.53 2.98
N GLN A 74 -19.04 10.35 2.91
CA GLN A 74 -20.43 10.14 2.47
C GLN A 74 -21.46 10.25 3.62
N LYS A 75 -21.02 10.67 4.82
CA LYS A 75 -21.89 10.88 5.99
C LYS A 75 -22.51 12.28 6.04
#